data_AF-H6BDD2-F1
#
_entry.id   AF-H6BDD2-F1
#
_cell.length_a   1.000
_cell.length_b   1.000
_cell.length_c   1.000
_cell.angle_alpha   90.00
_cell.angle_beta   90.00
_cell.angle_gamma   90.00
#
_symmetry.space_group_name_H-M   'P 1'
#
loop_
_entity.id
_entity.type
_entity.pdbx_description
1 polymer ?
#
loop_
_entity_poly.entity_id
_entity_poly.type
_entity_poly.pdbx_seq_one_letter_code
_entity_poly.pdbx_strand_id
1 'polypeptide(L)'
;QNKRGGRVRLQSIVTPLTEFDHPEKGDALYAMELALALEKLVNEKLHNLHSVATRCNDPQLTDFVESEFLQEQVDAIKKISE
;
A
#
# COMPACT_ATOMS: atom_id res chain seq x y z
N GLN A 1 -6.11 3.88 -14.60
CA GLN A 1 -7.53 4.15 -14.93
C GLN A 1 -7.69 4.84 -16.29
N ASN A 2 -7.24 6.09 -16.48
CA ASN A 2 -7.43 6.81 -17.76
C ASN A 2 -6.89 6.08 -19.01
N LYS A 3 -5.69 5.48 -18.93
CA LYS A 3 -5.10 4.69 -20.03
C LYS A 3 -5.96 3.50 -20.49
N ARG A 4 -6.83 2.99 -19.61
CA ARG A 4 -7.76 1.87 -19.87
C ARG A 4 -9.20 2.35 -20.11
N GLY A 5 -9.42 3.66 -20.32
CA GLY A 5 -10.75 4.25 -20.54
C GLY A 5 -11.62 4.41 -19.29
N GLY A 6 -11.10 4.06 -18.10
CA GLY A 6 -11.77 4.28 -16.82
C GLY A 6 -11.75 5.75 -16.39
N ARG A 7 -12.67 6.14 -15.51
CA ARG A 7 -12.76 7.50 -14.95
C ARG A 7 -12.21 7.53 -13.53
N VAL A 8 -11.19 8.36 -13.29
CA VAL A 8 -10.67 8.58 -11.93
C VAL A 8 -11.73 9.30 -11.10
N ARG A 9 -12.05 8.73 -9.92
CA ARG A 9 -12.90 9.36 -8.91
C ARG A 9 -12.10 9.50 -7.63
N LEU A 10 -11.79 10.74 -7.26
CA LEU A 10 -11.10 11.04 -6.01
C LEU A 10 -12.08 10.88 -4.84
N GLN A 11 -11.59 10.31 -3.74
CA GLN A 11 -12.34 10.14 -2.49
C GLN A 11 -11.75 11.04 -1.41
N SER A 12 -12.52 11.26 -0.34
CA SER A 12 -12.04 12.01 0.83
C SER A 12 -10.88 11.27 1.51
N ILE A 13 -9.84 12.01 1.87
CA ILE A 13 -8.73 11.51 2.69
C ILE A 13 -8.98 11.96 4.12
N VAL A 14 -8.90 11.03 5.07
CA VAL A 14 -9.02 11.35 6.50
C VAL A 14 -7.78 12.11 6.98
N THR A 15 -7.96 13.03 7.92
CA THR A 15 -6.84 13.76 8.52
C THR A 15 -5.86 12.77 9.16
N PRO A 16 -4.56 12.83 8.81
CA PRO A 16 -3.56 11.95 9.41
C PRO A 16 -3.31 12.32 10.87
N LEU A 17 -2.71 11.38 11.60
CA LEU A 17 -2.15 11.68 12.92
C LEU A 17 -0.97 12.65 12.78
N THR A 18 -0.86 13.61 13.70
CA THR A 18 0.19 14.65 13.70
C THR A 18 1.21 14.48 14.82
N GLU A 19 0.91 13.64 15.81
CA GLU A 19 1.76 13.38 16.98
C GLU A 19 2.10 11.89 17.03
N PHE A 20 3.37 11.58 17.31
CA PHE A 20 3.91 10.21 17.34
C PHE A 20 4.71 9.94 18.62
N ASP A 21 4.49 10.73 19.67
CA ASP A 21 5.13 10.50 20.97
C ASP A 21 4.68 9.17 21.55
N HIS A 22 5.65 8.35 21.96
CA HIS A 22 5.37 7.04 22.55
C HIS A 22 6.31 6.77 23.74
N PRO A 23 5.80 6.86 24.99
CA PRO A 23 6.65 6.91 26.19
C PRO A 23 7.51 5.65 26.41
N GLU A 24 7.05 4.48 25.93
CA GLU A 24 7.80 3.22 26.09
C GLU A 24 8.80 2.93 24.95
N LYS A 25 8.53 3.43 23.74
CA LYS A 25 9.28 3.06 22.53
C LYS A 25 10.15 4.21 22.01
N GLY A 26 9.79 5.44 22.37
CA GLY A 26 10.28 6.65 21.74
C GLY A 26 9.67 6.87 20.35
N ASP A 27 9.65 8.13 19.93
CA ASP A 27 8.97 8.60 18.73
C ASP A 27 9.48 7.92 17.47
N ALA A 28 10.80 7.75 17.35
CA ALA A 28 11.44 7.21 16.16
C ALA A 28 11.08 5.73 15.93
N LEU A 29 11.17 4.89 16.97
CA LEU A 29 10.85 3.47 16.86
C LEU A 29 9.35 3.28 16.62
N TYR A 30 8.50 4.01 17.34
CA TYR A 30 7.06 3.95 17.14
C TYR A 30 6.64 4.37 15.73
N ALA A 31 7.24 5.45 15.19
CA ALA A 31 6.98 5.90 13.82
C ALA A 31 7.39 4.85 12.78
N MET A 32 8.53 4.18 12.96
CA MET A 32 8.98 3.12 12.05
C MET A 32 8.10 1.87 12.11
N GLU A 33 7.64 1.47 13.29
CA GLU A 33 6.67 0.38 13.43
C GLU A 33 5.33 0.71 12.76
N LEU A 34 4.86 1.96 12.90
CA LEU A 34 3.65 2.43 12.22
C LEU A 34 3.84 2.44 10.70
N ALA A 35 4.98 2.92 10.20
CA ALA A 35 5.31 2.87 8.78
C ALA A 35 5.30 1.42 8.26
N LEU A 36 5.90 0.48 8.99
CA LEU A 36 5.88 -0.94 8.63
C LEU A 36 4.44 -1.51 8.60
N ALA A 37 3.61 -1.14 9.56
CA ALA A 37 2.20 -1.54 9.58
C ALA A 37 1.42 -0.99 8.38
N LEU A 38 1.68 0.27 8.00
CA LEU A 38 1.08 0.90 6.83
C LEU A 38 1.54 0.23 5.53
N GLU A 39 2.82 -0.09 5.38
CA GLU A 39 3.31 -0.80 4.18
C GLU A 39 2.70 -2.21 4.07
N LYS A 40 2.54 -2.92 5.18
CA LYS A 40 1.84 -4.22 5.18
C LYS A 40 0.37 -4.07 4.78
N LEU A 41 -0.30 -3.02 5.25
CA LEU A 41 -1.68 -2.72 4.87
C LEU A 41 -1.81 -2.37 3.38
N VAL A 42 -0.89 -1.57 2.84
CA VAL A 42 -0.84 -1.26 1.40
C VAL A 42 -0.67 -2.54 0.59
N ASN A 43 0.24 -3.43 0.99
CA ASN A 43 0.43 -4.72 0.32
C ASN A 43 -0.85 -5.56 0.30
N GLU A 44 -1.57 -5.63 1.42
CA GLU A 44 -2.87 -6.30 1.48
C GLU A 44 -3.88 -5.67 0.51
N LYS A 45 -3.93 -4.33 0.39
CA LYS A 45 -4.82 -3.66 -0.57
C LYS A 45 -4.42 -3.91 -2.02
N LEU A 46 -3.12 -4.03 -2.32
CA LEU A 46 -2.64 -4.44 -3.64
C LEU A 46 -3.06 -5.87 -3.99
N HIS A 47 -2.94 -6.82 -3.04
CA HIS A 47 -3.44 -8.19 -3.23
C HIS A 47 -4.96 -8.23 -3.44
N ASN A 48 -5.72 -7.40 -2.72
CA ASN A 48 -7.16 -7.28 -2.94
C ASN A 48 -7.48 -6.77 -4.35
N LEU A 49 -6.75 -5.76 -4.85
CA LEU A 49 -6.91 -5.25 -6.21
C LEU A 49 -6.56 -6.31 -7.25
N HIS A 50 -5.45 -7.02 -7.05
CA HIS A 50 -5.03 -8.14 -7.90
C HIS A 50 -6.08 -9.26 -7.97
N SER A 51 -6.66 -9.63 -6.82
CA SER A 51 -7.75 -10.61 -6.74
C SER A 51 -8.97 -10.19 -7.56
N VAL A 52 -9.34 -8.89 -7.50
CA VAL A 52 -10.43 -8.34 -8.31
C VAL A 52 -10.09 -8.40 -9.81
N ALA A 53 -8.87 -8.01 -10.21
CA ALA A 53 -8.42 -8.06 -11.61
C ALA A 53 -8.47 -9.50 -12.15
N THR A 54 -7.98 -10.45 -11.36
CA THR A 54 -7.99 -11.89 -11.69
C THR A 54 -9.41 -12.42 -11.83
N ARG A 55 -10.30 -12.12 -10.87
CA ARG A 55 -11.72 -12.53 -10.92
C ARG A 55 -12.45 -11.98 -12.15
N CYS A 56 -12.08 -10.78 -12.59
CA CYS A 56 -12.63 -10.15 -13.78
C CYS A 56 -11.98 -10.62 -15.09
N ASN A 57 -10.98 -11.53 -15.03
CA ASN A 57 -10.17 -11.95 -16.17
C ASN A 57 -9.58 -10.75 -16.93
N ASP A 58 -8.90 -9.84 -16.22
CA ASP A 58 -8.16 -8.71 -16.81
C ASP A 58 -6.64 -8.92 -16.69
N PRO A 59 -6.01 -9.69 -17.60
CA PRO A 59 -4.58 -10.02 -17.51
C PRO A 59 -3.67 -8.80 -17.50
N GLN A 60 -4.04 -7.73 -18.21
CA GLN A 60 -3.22 -6.53 -18.27
C GLN A 60 -3.22 -5.78 -16.94
N LEU A 61 -4.36 -5.73 -16.25
CA LEU A 61 -4.42 -5.11 -14.92
C LEU A 61 -3.70 -5.97 -13.88
N THR A 62 -3.85 -7.29 -13.95
CA THR A 62 -3.14 -8.23 -13.07
C THR A 62 -1.63 -8.06 -13.21
N ASP A 63 -1.09 -8.13 -14.43
CA ASP A 63 0.34 -7.95 -14.73
C ASP A 63 0.86 -6.57 -14.30
N PHE A 64 0.09 -5.50 -14.54
CA PHE A 64 0.44 -4.15 -14.09
C PHE A 64 0.55 -4.05 -12.56
N VAL A 65 -0.32 -4.72 -11.79
CA VAL A 65 -0.24 -4.70 -10.32
C VAL A 65 0.96 -5.52 -9.82
N GLU A 66 1.27 -6.64 -10.48
CA GLU A 66 2.41 -7.49 -10.12
C GLU A 66 3.75 -6.81 -10.38
N SER A 67 3.93 -6.30 -11.61
CA SER A 67 5.20 -5.74 -12.08
C SER A 67 5.56 -4.40 -11.44
N GLU A 68 4.58 -3.51 -11.26
CA GLU A 68 4.85 -2.13 -10.84
C GLU A 68 4.67 -1.92 -9.34
N PHE A 69 4.00 -2.82 -8.62
CA PHE A 69 3.66 -2.57 -7.20
C PHE A 69 4.03 -3.72 -6.28
N LEU A 70 3.62 -4.96 -6.57
CA LEU A 70 3.80 -6.06 -5.61
C LEU A 70 5.27 -6.37 -5.32
N GLN A 71 6.15 -6.32 -6.34
CA GLN A 71 7.58 -6.52 -6.13
C GLN A 71 8.19 -5.40 -5.29
N GLU A 72 7.90 -4.14 -5.63
CA GLU A 72 8.40 -2.98 -4.89
C GLU A 72 7.93 -2.99 -3.43
N GLN A 73 6.70 -3.46 -3.18
CA GLN A 73 6.12 -3.52 -1.85
C GLN A 73 6.84 -4.53 -0.94
N VAL A 74 7.27 -5.68 -1.49
CA VAL A 74 8.07 -6.67 -0.74
C VAL A 74 9.41 -6.07 -0.33
N ASP A 75 10.06 -5.34 -1.25
CA ASP A 75 11.35 -4.69 -0.98
C ASP A 75 11.23 -3.55 0.03
N ALA A 76 10.15 -2.76 -0.05
CA ALA A 76 9.84 -1.69 0.90
C ALA A 76 9.59 -2.23 2.32
N ILE A 77 8.78 -3.28 2.46
CA ILE A 77 8.50 -3.93 3.75
C ILE A 77 9.80 -4.46 4.36
N LYS A 78 10.65 -5.09 3.55
CA LYS A 78 11.95 -5.60 4.01
C LYS A 78 12.84 -4.47 4.52
N LYS A 79 12.97 -3.39 3.74
CA LYS A 79 13.79 -2.23 4.08
C LYS A 79 13.39 -1.54 5.40
N ILE A 80 12.10 -1.50 5.72
CA ILE A 80 11.61 -0.91 6.97
C ILE A 80 11.76 -1.88 8.16
N SER A 81 11.79 -3.19 7.88
CA SER A 81 11.94 -4.21 8.92
C SER A 81 13.38 -4.47 9.37
N GLU A 82 14.37 -3.99 8.60
CA GLU A 82 15.81 -4.04 8.88
C GLU A 82 16.26 -2.88 9.79
#